data_AF-A0A7Y5G4D5-F1
#
_entry.id   AF-A0A7Y5G4D5-F1
#
_cell.length_a   1.000
_cell.length_b   1.000
_cell.length_c   1.000
_cell.angle_alpha   90.00
_cell.angle_beta   90.00
_cell.angle_gamma   90.00
#
_symmetry.space_group_name_H-M   'P 1'
#
loop_
_entity.id
_entity.type
_entity.pdbx_description
1 polymer ?
#
loop_
_entity_poly.entity_id
_entity_poly.type
_entity_poly.pdbx_seq_one_letter_code
_entity_poly.pdbx_strand_id
1 'polypeptide(L)'
;MALRAQKTADHEINSISIAYGSVAPTVIRTPQTEALLSGKKLTEALIEQARQTTTQEVRPITDVRSTEDYRRLVSGNILKRALYEFRQSA
;
A
#
# COMPACT_ATOMS: atom_id res chain seq x y z
N MET A 1 -6.49 2.14 -6.25
CA MET A 1 -5.81 2.53 -5.00
C MET A 1 -5.53 4.02 -5.09
N ALA A 2 -5.72 4.76 -4.00
CA ALA A 2 -5.29 6.14 -3.86
C ALA A 2 -4.23 6.22 -2.75
N LEU A 3 -3.18 7.01 -2.98
CA LEU A 3 -2.10 7.24 -2.03
C LEU A 3 -1.87 8.75 -1.91
N ARG A 4 -1.84 9.24 -0.68
CA ARG A 4 -1.39 10.59 -0.34
C ARG A 4 -0.26 10.44 0.66
N ALA A 5 0.92 10.97 0.33
CA ALA A 5 2.08 10.90 1.21
C ALA A 5 2.94 12.16 1.11
N GLN A 6 3.70 12.42 2.17
CA GLN A 6 4.72 13.45 2.22
C GLN A 6 6.01 12.82 2.72
N LYS A 7 7.15 13.18 2.10
CA LYS A 7 8.47 12.71 2.48
C LYS A 7 9.43 13.87 2.75
N THR A 8 10.46 13.61 3.54
CA THR A 8 11.63 14.49 3.67
C THR A 8 12.59 14.30 2.50
N ALA A 9 13.62 15.16 2.42
CA ALA A 9 14.72 15.02 1.46
C ALA A 9 15.43 13.66 1.58
N ASP A 10 15.49 13.09 2.79
CA ASP A 10 16.13 11.79 3.07
C ASP A 10 15.22 10.58 2.83
N HIS A 11 14.08 10.78 2.17
CA HIS A 11 13.05 9.76 1.93
C HIS A 11 12.39 9.21 3.20
N GLU A 12 12.37 9.98 4.28
CA GLU A 12 11.58 9.66 5.47
C GLU A 12 10.13 10.07 5.28
N ILE A 13 9.18 9.20 5.63
CA ILE A 13 7.75 9.45 5.44
C ILE A 13 7.19 10.24 6.64
N ASN A 14 6.82 11.50 6.42
CA ASN A 14 6.19 12.32 7.47
C ASN A 14 4.72 11.95 7.67
N SER A 15 3.99 11.79 6.57
CA SER A 15 2.58 11.41 6.57
C SER A 15 2.28 10.52 5.38
N ILE A 16 1.41 9.52 5.59
CA ILE A 16 0.97 8.62 4.54
C ILE A 16 -0.48 8.20 4.78
N SER A 17 -1.20 8.00 3.69
CA SER A 17 -2.62 7.74 3.67
C SER A 17 -2.95 6.90 2.45
N ILE A 18 -3.46 5.69 2.65
CA ILE A 18 -3.64 4.70 1.60
C ILE A 18 -5.09 4.22 1.63
N ALA A 19 -5.76 4.30 0.49
CA ALA A 19 -7.13 3.84 0.33
C ALA A 19 -7.25 2.85 -0.84
N TYR A 20 -8.04 1.80 -0.62
CA TYR A 20 -8.33 0.77 -1.59
C TYR A 20 -9.82 0.70 -1.89
N GLY A 21 -10.15 0.59 -3.17
CA GLY A 21 -11.47 0.21 -3.67
C GLY A 21 -11.41 -1.14 -4.37
N SER A 22 -12.58 -1.77 -4.57
CA SER A 22 -12.74 -3.04 -5.29
C SER A 22 -12.08 -4.29 -4.65
N VAL A 23 -11.54 -4.15 -3.44
CA VAL A 23 -10.89 -5.24 -2.68
C VAL A 23 -11.44 -5.39 -1.26
N ALA A 24 -12.66 -4.88 -1.06
CA ALA A 24 -13.51 -4.99 0.11
C ALA A 24 -14.95 -4.54 -0.28
N PRO A 25 -15.99 -4.80 0.55
CA PRO A 25 -17.36 -4.37 0.28
C PRO A 25 -17.53 -2.86 0.13
N THR A 26 -16.67 -2.08 0.78
CA THR A 26 -16.60 -0.61 0.69
C THR A 26 -15.16 -0.18 0.43
N VAL A 27 -14.94 1.12 0.17
CA VAL A 27 -13.58 1.67 0.21
C VAL A 27 -13.02 1.48 1.62
N ILE A 28 -11.79 0.99 1.72
CA ILE A 28 -11.09 0.75 2.98
C ILE A 28 -9.76 1.49 3.04
N ARG A 29 -9.33 1.78 4.26
CA ARG A 29 -7.98 2.23 4.60
C ARG A 29 -7.13 1.04 5.04
N THR A 30 -5.82 1.19 4.99
CA THR A 30 -4.84 0.18 5.46
C THR A 30 -4.02 0.76 6.63
N PRO A 31 -4.64 0.97 7.81
CA PRO A 31 -3.99 1.65 8.93
C PRO A 31 -2.73 0.93 9.45
N GLN A 32 -2.65 -0.41 9.37
CA GLN A 32 -1.45 -1.13 9.81
C GLN A 32 -0.28 -0.85 8.86
N THR A 33 -0.53 -0.87 7.55
CA THR A 33 0.44 -0.46 6.54
C THR A 33 0.85 1.00 6.70
N GLU A 34 -0.09 1.91 6.98
CA GLU A 34 0.20 3.33 7.21
C GLU A 34 1.09 3.53 8.43
N ALA A 35 0.76 2.89 9.56
CA ALA A 35 1.56 2.92 10.78
C ALA A 35 2.94 2.29 10.59
N LEU A 36 3.05 1.24 9.77
CA LEU A 36 4.34 0.63 9.44
C LEU A 36 5.27 1.60 8.70
N LEU A 37 4.71 2.44 7.82
CA LEU A 37 5.45 3.34 6.93
C LEU A 37 5.76 4.71 7.56
N SER A 38 4.86 5.23 8.39
CA SER A 38 4.98 6.55 8.99
C SER A 38 6.22 6.66 9.89
N GLY A 39 6.96 7.77 9.76
CA GLY A 39 8.18 8.06 10.52
C GLY A 39 9.38 7.20 10.13
N LYS A 40 9.34 6.50 8.99
CA LYS A 40 10.43 5.64 8.55
C LYS A 40 10.98 6.04 7.20
N LYS A 41 12.27 5.77 7.01
CA LYS A 41 12.95 5.90 5.72
C LYS A 41 12.47 4.83 4.75
N LEU A 42 12.12 5.24 3.54
CA LEU A 42 11.57 4.36 2.52
C LEU A 42 12.66 3.49 1.88
N THR A 43 12.96 2.37 2.54
CA THR A 43 13.93 1.36 2.08
C THR A 43 13.26 0.23 1.30
N GLU A 44 14.05 -0.54 0.56
CA GLU A 44 13.58 -1.73 -0.16
C GLU A 44 12.85 -2.73 0.75
N ALA A 45 13.46 -3.02 1.89
CA ALA A 45 12.90 -3.95 2.88
C ALA A 45 11.57 -3.42 3.45
N LEU A 46 11.48 -2.11 3.70
CA LEU A 46 10.24 -1.51 4.20
C LEU A 46 9.12 -1.56 3.15
N ILE A 47 9.44 -1.32 1.87
CA ILE A 47 8.48 -1.43 0.78
C ILE A 47 7.94 -2.86 0.70
N GLU A 48 8.80 -3.87 0.83
CA GLU A 48 8.37 -5.28 0.80
C GLU A 48 7.52 -5.66 2.02
N GLN A 49 7.87 -5.16 3.21
CA GLN A 49 7.03 -5.34 4.41
C GLN A 49 5.66 -4.66 4.27
N ALA A 50 5.62 -3.45 3.68
CA ALA A 50 4.36 -2.75 3.42
C ALA A 50 3.49 -3.52 2.42
N ARG A 51 4.10 -4.07 1.35
CA ARG A 51 3.42 -4.96 0.40
C ARG A 51 2.73 -6.11 1.12
N GLN A 52 3.45 -6.82 1.98
CA GLN A 52 2.94 -7.98 2.72
C GLN A 52 1.82 -7.57 3.70
N THR A 53 2.03 -6.50 4.46
CA THR A 53 1.05 -5.99 5.45
C THR A 53 -0.27 -5.63 4.76
N THR A 54 -0.21 -4.92 3.63
CA THR A 54 -1.40 -4.58 2.86
C THR A 54 -2.17 -5.80 2.33
N THR A 55 -1.47 -6.86 1.92
CA THR A 55 -2.15 -8.08 1.45
C THR A 55 -2.99 -8.76 2.55
N GLN A 56 -2.64 -8.53 3.82
CA GLN A 56 -3.37 -9.04 4.98
C GLN A 56 -4.56 -8.13 5.36
N GLU A 57 -4.47 -6.83 5.08
CA GLU A 57 -5.53 -5.85 5.41
C GLU A 57 -6.70 -5.84 4.42
N VAL A 58 -6.45 -6.11 3.14
CA VAL A 58 -7.52 -6.20 2.14
C VAL A 58 -8.40 -7.44 2.37
N ARG A 59 -9.67 -7.37 1.97
CA ARG A 59 -10.64 -8.48 2.12
C ARG A 59 -11.48 -8.65 0.85
N PRO A 60 -10.85 -9.00 -0.29
CA PRO A 60 -11.56 -9.23 -1.53
C PRO A 60 -12.38 -10.52 -1.46
N ILE A 61 -13.47 -10.57 -2.23
CA ILE A 61 -14.18 -11.82 -2.55
C ILE A 61 -13.54 -12.49 -3.76
N THR A 62 -14.08 -13.62 -4.22
CA THR A 62 -13.88 -14.18 -5.57
C THR A 62 -15.13 -13.91 -6.42
N ASP A 63 -14.97 -13.50 -7.69
CA ASP A 63 -16.07 -13.24 -8.62
C ASP A 63 -15.62 -13.41 -10.09
N VAL A 64 -16.50 -13.13 -11.05
CA VAL A 64 -16.21 -13.25 -12.49
C VAL A 64 -15.04 -12.40 -12.99
N ARG A 65 -14.60 -11.40 -12.20
CA ARG A 65 -13.52 -10.49 -12.58
C ARG A 65 -12.17 -11.04 -12.13
N SER A 66 -12.12 -11.75 -11.00
CA SER A 66 -10.89 -12.35 -10.46
C SER A 66 -11.12 -13.17 -9.19
N THR A 67 -10.06 -13.86 -8.73
CA THR A 67 -10.01 -14.54 -7.43
C THR A 67 -9.61 -13.59 -6.30
N GLU A 68 -9.94 -13.95 -5.07
CA GLU A 68 -9.49 -13.22 -3.87
C GLU A 68 -7.96 -13.19 -3.77
N ASP A 69 -7.29 -14.31 -4.02
CA ASP A 69 -5.83 -14.42 -3.95
C ASP A 69 -5.13 -13.50 -4.95
N TYR A 70 -5.62 -13.49 -6.19
CA TYR A 70 -5.09 -12.60 -7.21
C TYR A 70 -5.30 -11.13 -6.84
N ARG A 71 -6.48 -10.78 -6.32
CA ARG A 71 -6.75 -9.41 -5.83
C ARG A 71 -5.85 -9.02 -4.67
N ARG A 72 -5.54 -9.93 -3.73
CA ARG A 72 -4.57 -9.69 -2.64
C ARG A 72 -3.18 -9.42 -3.20
N LEU A 73 -2.72 -10.29 -4.10
CA LEU A 73 -1.41 -10.16 -4.75
C LEU A 73 -1.27 -8.81 -5.47
N VAL A 74 -2.23 -8.47 -6.32
CA VAL A 74 -2.23 -7.22 -7.09
C VAL A 74 -2.31 -6.00 -6.18
N SER A 75 -3.10 -6.04 -5.11
CA SER A 75 -3.19 -4.94 -4.14
C SER A 75 -1.83 -4.59 -3.54
N GLY A 76 -1.08 -5.61 -3.10
CA GLY A 76 0.28 -5.42 -2.63
C GLY A 76 1.20 -4.89 -3.73
N ASN A 77 1.18 -5.49 -4.92
CA ASN A 77 2.07 -5.09 -6.02
C ASN A 77 1.86 -3.65 -6.46
N ILE A 78 0.61 -3.17 -6.51
CA ILE A 78 0.29 -1.78 -6.83
C ILE A 78 0.84 -0.82 -5.76
N LEU A 79 0.73 -1.16 -4.46
CA LEU A 79 1.35 -0.35 -3.40
C LEU A 79 2.86 -0.32 -3.54
N LYS A 80 3.49 -1.49 -3.71
CA LYS A 80 4.93 -1.61 -3.90
C LYS A 80 5.41 -0.68 -5.01
N ARG A 81 4.76 -0.75 -6.18
CA ARG A 81 5.05 0.13 -7.32
C ARG A 81 4.87 1.61 -6.97
N ALA A 82 3.74 1.98 -6.35
CA ALA A 82 3.48 3.37 -5.98
C ALA A 82 4.53 3.91 -4.98
N LEU A 83 5.00 3.09 -4.04
CA LEU A 83 6.06 3.47 -3.10
C LEU A 83 7.42 3.65 -3.81
N TYR A 84 7.76 2.85 -4.81
CA TYR A 84 8.95 3.09 -5.62
C TYR A 84 8.88 4.38 -6.42
N GLU A 85 7.74 4.64 -7.06
CA GLU A 85 7.51 5.88 -7.81
C GLU A 85 7.59 7.09 -6.88
N PHE A 86 6.95 7.01 -5.71
CA PHE A 86 7.01 8.03 -4.66
C PHE A 86 8.43 8.23 -4.10
N ARG A 87 9.24 7.17 -3.99
CA ARG A 87 10.64 7.29 -3.58
C ARG A 87 11.46 8.08 -4.61
N GLN A 88 11.22 7.84 -5.89
CA GLN A 88 11.96 8.43 -7.01
C GLN A 88 11.49 9.83 -7.41
N SER A 89 10.25 10.23 -7.08
CA SER A 89 9.75 11.57 -7.41
C SER A 89 10.57 12.66 -6.71
N ALA A 90 10.96 13.71 -7.43
CA ALA A 90 11.70 14.84 -6.87
C ALA A 90 10.89 15.59 -5.81
#